data_AF-A0A1D1YUL5-F1
#
_entry.id   AF-A0A1D1YUL5-F1
#
_cell.length_a   1.000
_cell.length_b   1.000
_cell.length_c   1.000
_cell.angle_alpha   90.00
_cell.angle_beta   90.00
_cell.angle_gamma   90.00
#
_symmetry.space_group_name_H-M   'P 1'
#
loop_
_entity.id
_entity.type
_entity.pdbx_description
1 polymer ?
#
loop_
_entity_poly.entity_id
_entity_poly.type
_entity_poly.pdbx_seq_one_letter_code
_entity_poly.pdbx_strand_id
1 'polypeptide(L)'
;MMEAENAKEREEALSEKLCNYENRLQELQSAYGDEKNNNADLQMELKKLKEQNESFEKVISKFYEIRERATGISECKPLEAKCSSLLDDPLEMWIFDSIGKHTPSSYIDSLEEQLVMLKESKDSLQNQMRVGMEIEQILRKNVHHLEKKLISAGNLFKHCFSTLREFHGQQRSAIMKMLEEENSEIKSILVEVQEKVRLLHLSGELNSCARVREENIGITDCKQEDVASDVYSNIMAKEEDPTTLSSSVHRET
;
A
#
# COMPACT_ATOMS: atom_id res chain seq x y z
N MET A 1 -76.68 -78.69 -48.82
CA MET A 1 -75.39 -78.88 -49.52
C MET A 1 -74.95 -77.59 -50.20
N MET A 2 -75.81 -76.96 -51.01
CA MET A 2 -75.54 -75.68 -51.70
C MET A 2 -75.21 -74.49 -50.78
N GLU A 3 -75.87 -74.36 -49.62
CA GLU A 3 -75.59 -73.25 -48.68
C GLU A 3 -74.21 -73.35 -48.01
N ALA A 4 -73.73 -74.56 -47.75
CA ALA A 4 -72.42 -74.80 -47.15
C ALA A 4 -71.28 -74.49 -48.13
N GLU A 5 -71.46 -74.80 -49.41
CA GLU A 5 -70.52 -74.49 -50.48
C GLU A 5 -70.42 -72.97 -50.71
N ASN A 6 -71.56 -72.28 -50.73
CA ASN A 6 -71.62 -70.82 -50.88
C ASN A 6 -71.05 -70.10 -49.63
N ALA A 7 -71.17 -70.69 -48.43
CA ALA A 7 -70.50 -70.20 -47.23
C ALA A 7 -68.97 -70.37 -47.32
N LYS A 8 -68.49 -71.51 -47.85
CA LYS A 8 -67.07 -71.79 -48.04
C LYS A 8 -66.41 -70.88 -49.07
N GLU A 9 -67.05 -70.64 -50.22
CA GLU A 9 -66.54 -69.67 -51.21
C GLU A 9 -66.43 -68.26 -50.63
N ARG A 10 -67.40 -67.85 -49.80
CA ARG A 10 -67.34 -66.56 -49.09
C ARG A 10 -66.19 -66.50 -48.09
N GLU A 11 -65.93 -67.58 -47.37
CA GLU A 11 -64.81 -67.68 -46.43
C GLU A 11 -63.45 -67.63 -47.14
N GLU A 12 -63.30 -68.33 -48.26
CA GLU A 12 -62.09 -68.32 -49.10
C GLU A 12 -61.85 -66.90 -49.68
N ALA A 13 -62.89 -66.24 -50.19
CA ALA A 13 -62.79 -64.86 -50.68
C ALA A 13 -62.45 -63.83 -49.57
N LEU A 14 -62.93 -64.06 -48.34
CA LEU A 14 -62.56 -63.22 -47.19
C LEU A 14 -61.10 -63.47 -46.78
N SER A 15 -60.64 -64.73 -46.82
CA SER A 15 -59.25 -65.10 -46.49
C SER A 15 -58.25 -64.50 -47.48
N GLU A 16 -58.57 -64.53 -48.78
CA GLU A 16 -57.74 -63.90 -49.82
C GLU A 16 -57.65 -62.38 -49.61
N LYS A 17 -58.77 -61.71 -49.30
CA LYS A 17 -58.77 -60.28 -48.96
C LYS A 17 -57.93 -59.98 -47.73
N LEU A 18 -58.01 -60.83 -46.69
CA LEU A 18 -57.23 -60.66 -45.46
C LEU A 18 -55.73 -60.76 -45.76
N CYS A 19 -55.31 -61.76 -46.54
CA CYS A 19 -53.92 -61.91 -47.00
C CYS A 19 -53.45 -60.68 -47.80
N ASN A 20 -54.28 -60.15 -48.70
CA ASN A 20 -53.95 -58.93 -49.44
C ASN A 20 -53.79 -57.70 -48.52
N TYR A 21 -54.63 -57.57 -47.50
CA TYR A 21 -54.50 -56.49 -46.50
C TYR A 21 -53.23 -56.65 -45.66
N GLU A 22 -52.88 -57.87 -45.25
CA GLU A 22 -51.65 -58.16 -44.50
C GLU A 22 -50.39 -57.81 -45.32
N ASN A 23 -50.34 -58.24 -46.58
CA ASN A 23 -49.25 -57.90 -47.50
C ASN A 23 -49.11 -56.37 -47.65
N ARG A 24 -50.25 -55.68 -47.84
CA ARG A 24 -50.25 -54.22 -47.98
C ARG A 24 -49.79 -53.51 -46.70
N LEU A 25 -50.15 -54.02 -45.53
CA LEU A 25 -49.68 -53.51 -44.25
C LEU A 25 -48.16 -53.69 -44.12
N GLN A 26 -47.64 -54.85 -44.49
CA GLN A 26 -46.20 -55.13 -44.44
C GLN A 26 -45.41 -54.21 -45.38
N GLU A 27 -45.90 -53.99 -46.61
CA GLU A 27 -45.31 -53.03 -47.56
C GLU A 27 -45.29 -51.60 -47.00
N LEU A 28 -46.42 -51.13 -46.46
CA LEU A 28 -46.52 -49.80 -45.87
C LEU A 28 -45.60 -49.65 -44.65
N GLN A 29 -45.49 -50.69 -43.83
CA GLN A 29 -44.61 -50.71 -42.67
C GLN A 29 -43.13 -50.67 -43.09
N SER A 30 -42.75 -51.38 -44.16
CA SER A 30 -41.40 -51.31 -44.74
C SER A 30 -41.12 -49.90 -45.27
N ALA A 31 -41.99 -49.36 -46.11
CA ALA A 31 -41.83 -48.02 -46.70
C ALA A 31 -41.76 -46.92 -45.63
N TYR A 32 -42.57 -47.03 -44.56
CA TYR A 32 -42.49 -46.12 -43.42
C TYR A 32 -41.16 -46.22 -42.67
N GLY A 33 -40.62 -47.44 -42.54
CA GLY A 33 -39.29 -47.67 -41.97
C GLY A 33 -38.18 -47.03 -42.80
N ASP A 34 -38.21 -47.21 -44.11
CA ASP A 34 -37.25 -46.63 -45.05
C ASP A 34 -37.31 -45.09 -45.02
N GLU A 35 -38.52 -44.52 -45.04
CA GLU A 35 -38.72 -43.07 -44.96
C GLU A 35 -38.22 -42.49 -43.63
N LYS A 36 -38.42 -43.22 -42.52
CA LYS A 36 -37.90 -42.83 -41.21
C LYS A 36 -36.36 -42.82 -41.19
N ASN A 37 -35.73 -43.81 -41.81
CA ASN A 37 -34.28 -43.88 -41.92
C ASN A 37 -33.74 -42.73 -42.78
N ASN A 38 -34.33 -42.49 -43.96
CA ASN A 38 -33.97 -41.38 -44.84
C ASN A 38 -34.10 -40.02 -44.13
N ASN A 39 -35.16 -39.82 -43.36
CA ASN A 39 -35.36 -38.60 -42.59
C ASN A 39 -34.27 -38.43 -41.50
N ALA A 40 -33.89 -39.51 -40.81
CA ALA A 40 -32.81 -39.47 -39.84
C ALA A 40 -31.46 -39.10 -40.48
N ASP A 41 -31.18 -39.65 -41.67
CA ASP A 41 -29.97 -39.35 -42.43
C ASP A 41 -29.92 -37.88 -42.87
N LEU A 42 -31.03 -37.36 -43.40
CA LEU A 42 -31.16 -35.94 -43.79
C LEU A 42 -30.96 -34.99 -42.60
N GLN A 43 -31.48 -35.34 -41.41
CA GLN A 43 -31.27 -34.53 -40.21
C GLN A 43 -29.79 -34.50 -39.79
N MET A 44 -29.10 -35.63 -39.90
CA MET A 44 -27.67 -35.71 -39.60
C MET A 44 -26.84 -34.88 -40.58
N GLU A 45 -27.14 -34.96 -41.87
CA GLU A 45 -26.45 -34.20 -42.90
C GLU A 45 -26.69 -32.69 -42.74
N LEU A 46 -27.92 -32.28 -42.45
CA LEU A 46 -28.26 -30.88 -42.17
C LEU A 46 -27.48 -30.34 -40.96
N LYS A 47 -27.31 -31.14 -39.91
CA LYS A 47 -26.49 -30.75 -38.75
C LYS A 47 -25.02 -30.56 -39.15
N LYS A 48 -24.45 -31.50 -39.90
CA LYS A 48 -23.06 -31.41 -40.37
C LYS A 48 -22.84 -30.18 -41.25
N LEU A 49 -23.75 -29.89 -42.18
CA LEU A 49 -23.67 -28.72 -43.05
C LEU A 49 -23.73 -27.41 -42.24
N LYS A 50 -24.56 -27.34 -41.19
CA LYS A 50 -24.59 -26.17 -40.29
C LYS A 50 -23.24 -25.96 -39.58
N GLU A 51 -22.66 -27.01 -39.01
CA GLU A 51 -21.35 -26.95 -38.35
C GLU A 51 -20.24 -26.50 -39.32
N GLN A 52 -20.27 -26.99 -40.57
CA GLN A 52 -19.36 -26.54 -41.62
C GLN A 52 -19.58 -25.07 -41.97
N ASN A 53 -20.82 -24.63 -42.11
CA ASN A 53 -21.14 -23.24 -42.42
C ASN A 53 -20.64 -22.28 -41.33
N GLU A 54 -20.84 -22.62 -40.05
CA GLU A 54 -20.28 -21.87 -38.92
C GLU A 54 -18.74 -21.79 -38.97
N SER A 55 -18.07 -22.86 -39.42
CA SER A 55 -16.63 -22.84 -39.61
C SER A 55 -16.22 -21.90 -40.74
N PHE A 56 -16.94 -21.90 -41.88
CA PHE A 56 -16.67 -20.99 -42.98
C PHE A 56 -16.90 -19.53 -42.58
N GLU A 57 -17.97 -19.24 -41.84
CA GLU A 57 -18.24 -17.91 -41.30
C GLU A 57 -17.10 -17.36 -40.44
N LYS A 58 -16.53 -18.22 -39.58
CA LYS A 58 -15.35 -17.86 -38.76
C LYS A 58 -14.14 -17.57 -39.63
N VAL A 59 -13.90 -18.37 -40.66
CA VAL A 59 -12.79 -18.18 -41.59
C VAL A 59 -12.94 -16.86 -42.35
N ILE A 60 -14.11 -16.61 -42.95
CA ILE A 60 -14.44 -15.36 -43.67
C ILE A 60 -14.25 -14.16 -42.74
N SER A 61 -14.76 -14.24 -41.50
CA SER A 61 -14.63 -13.16 -40.53
C SER A 61 -13.18 -12.84 -40.20
N LYS A 62 -12.33 -13.85 -40.00
CA LYS A 62 -10.89 -13.66 -39.75
C LYS A 62 -10.16 -13.03 -40.93
N PHE A 63 -10.43 -13.48 -42.15
CA PHE A 63 -9.83 -12.87 -43.34
C PHE A 63 -10.27 -11.41 -43.47
N TYR A 64 -11.54 -11.11 -43.21
CA TYR A 64 -12.03 -9.75 -43.22
C TYR A 64 -11.37 -8.87 -42.14
N GLU A 65 -11.16 -9.38 -40.92
CA GLU A 65 -10.43 -8.67 -39.87
C GLU A 65 -8.97 -8.38 -40.23
N ILE A 66 -8.31 -9.27 -40.97
CA ILE A 66 -6.95 -9.04 -41.48
C ILE A 66 -6.98 -7.92 -42.52
N ARG A 67 -7.95 -7.96 -43.44
CA ARG A 67 -8.16 -6.92 -44.45
C ARG A 67 -8.47 -5.56 -43.84
N GLU A 68 -9.33 -5.49 -42.83
CA GLU A 68 -9.64 -4.24 -42.11
C GLU A 68 -8.39 -3.66 -41.45
N ARG A 69 -7.55 -4.51 -40.84
CA ARG A 69 -6.27 -4.06 -40.26
C ARG A 69 -5.28 -3.56 -41.30
N ALA A 70 -5.23 -4.19 -42.47
CA ALA A 70 -4.32 -3.79 -43.54
C ALA A 70 -4.77 -2.51 -44.26
N THR A 71 -6.08 -2.32 -44.45
CA THR A 71 -6.64 -1.13 -45.12
C THR A 71 -6.94 0.03 -44.17
N GLY A 72 -7.07 -0.25 -42.86
CA GLY A 72 -7.47 0.73 -41.84
C GLY A 72 -8.95 1.13 -41.89
N ILE A 73 -9.75 0.54 -42.78
CA ILE A 73 -11.17 0.81 -42.93
C ILE A 73 -11.94 -0.28 -42.18
N SER A 74 -12.64 0.11 -41.11
CA SER A 74 -13.54 -0.78 -40.40
C SER A 74 -14.99 -0.49 -40.78
N GLU A 75 -15.63 -1.47 -41.43
CA GLU A 75 -17.01 -1.38 -41.87
C GLU A 75 -17.77 -2.63 -41.44
N CYS A 76 -18.81 -2.45 -40.61
CA CYS A 76 -19.68 -3.54 -40.18
C CYS A 76 -20.59 -3.95 -41.34
N LYS A 77 -20.14 -4.93 -42.13
CA LYS A 77 -20.86 -5.48 -43.28
C LYS A 77 -21.54 -6.81 -42.94
N PRO A 78 -22.67 -7.15 -43.59
CA PRO A 78 -23.20 -8.51 -43.56
C PRO A 78 -22.22 -9.50 -44.19
N LEU A 79 -22.33 -10.78 -43.84
CA LEU A 79 -21.38 -11.83 -44.24
C LEU A 79 -21.22 -11.92 -45.75
N GLU A 80 -22.31 -11.86 -46.52
CA GLU A 80 -22.29 -11.93 -47.97
C GLU A 80 -21.47 -10.78 -48.58
N ALA A 81 -21.63 -9.56 -48.03
CA ALA A 81 -20.86 -8.41 -48.47
C ALA A 81 -19.38 -8.50 -48.06
N LYS A 82 -19.07 -9.12 -46.92
CA LYS A 82 -17.69 -9.47 -46.55
C LYS A 82 -17.10 -10.44 -47.56
N CYS A 83 -17.82 -11.49 -47.94
CA CYS A 83 -17.39 -12.47 -48.95
C CYS A 83 -17.12 -11.81 -50.30
N SER A 84 -18.07 -11.00 -50.82
CA SER A 84 -17.87 -10.28 -52.08
C SER A 84 -16.62 -9.40 -52.01
N SER A 85 -16.45 -8.66 -50.91
CA SER A 85 -15.28 -7.80 -50.74
C SER A 85 -13.96 -8.57 -50.73
N LEU A 86 -13.90 -9.76 -50.11
CA LEU A 86 -12.71 -10.61 -50.09
C LEU A 86 -12.40 -11.22 -51.46
N LEU A 87 -13.44 -11.55 -52.23
CA LEU A 87 -13.30 -12.10 -53.59
C LEU A 87 -12.87 -11.04 -54.61
N ASP A 88 -13.29 -9.80 -54.41
CA ASP A 88 -12.98 -8.66 -55.27
C ASP A 88 -11.60 -8.04 -54.96
N ASP A 89 -10.96 -8.45 -53.86
CA ASP A 89 -9.65 -7.92 -53.48
C ASP A 89 -8.57 -8.32 -54.50
N PRO A 90 -7.67 -7.39 -54.87
CA PRO A 90 -6.58 -7.68 -55.80
C PRO A 90 -5.62 -8.70 -55.18
N LEU A 91 -4.96 -9.52 -56.02
CA LEU A 91 -4.07 -10.58 -55.56
C LEU A 91 -2.96 -10.05 -54.65
N GLU A 92 -2.46 -8.85 -54.95
CA GLU A 92 -1.46 -8.11 -54.19
C GLU A 92 -1.88 -7.86 -52.73
N MET A 93 -3.18 -7.77 -52.44
CA MET A 93 -3.72 -7.60 -51.07
C MET A 93 -3.47 -8.83 -50.20
N TRP A 94 -3.42 -10.01 -50.83
CA TRP A 94 -3.28 -11.31 -50.17
C TRP A 94 -1.90 -11.93 -50.38
N ILE A 95 -1.02 -11.27 -51.11
CA ILE A 95 0.38 -11.62 -51.22
C ILE A 95 1.07 -11.14 -49.94
N PHE A 96 1.36 -12.09 -49.05
CA PHE A 96 2.18 -11.86 -47.85
C PHE A 96 3.68 -11.71 -48.15
N ASP A 97 4.06 -11.66 -49.43
CA ASP A 97 5.41 -11.29 -49.81
C ASP A 97 5.57 -9.78 -49.62
N SER A 98 5.99 -9.40 -48.42
CA SER A 98 6.82 -8.21 -48.31
C SER A 98 8.08 -8.46 -49.14
N ILE A 99 8.05 -8.08 -50.42
CA ILE A 99 9.21 -7.88 -51.29
C ILE A 99 10.28 -8.99 -51.13
N GLY A 100 10.00 -10.16 -51.69
CA GLY A 100 11.04 -11.01 -52.29
C GLY A 100 12.00 -11.81 -51.41
N LYS A 101 11.72 -12.13 -50.14
CA LYS A 101 12.64 -13.00 -49.35
C LYS A 101 12.05 -14.07 -48.45
N HIS A 102 10.76 -14.12 -48.18
CA HIS A 102 10.24 -15.05 -47.17
C HIS A 102 9.19 -15.99 -47.76
N THR A 103 9.58 -17.24 -47.96
CA THR A 103 8.62 -18.32 -48.21
C THR A 103 7.71 -18.51 -46.99
N PRO A 104 6.51 -19.09 -47.12
CA PRO A 104 5.66 -19.45 -45.98
C PRO A 104 6.42 -20.21 -44.87
N SER A 105 7.39 -21.04 -45.25
CA SER A 105 8.30 -21.71 -44.31
C SER A 105 9.12 -20.72 -43.48
N SER A 106 9.73 -19.72 -44.11
CA SER A 106 10.54 -18.72 -43.39
C SER A 106 9.72 -17.85 -42.44
N TYR A 107 8.45 -17.60 -42.76
CA TYR A 107 7.53 -16.92 -41.85
C TYR A 107 7.20 -17.78 -40.63
N ILE A 108 6.96 -19.08 -40.83
CA ILE A 108 6.75 -20.04 -39.75
C ILE A 108 7.98 -20.11 -38.84
N ASP A 109 9.18 -20.24 -39.41
CA ASP A 109 10.44 -20.29 -38.66
C ASP A 109 10.63 -19.04 -37.79
N SER A 110 10.30 -17.85 -38.32
CA SER A 110 10.38 -16.59 -37.56
C SER A 110 9.36 -16.51 -36.42
N LEU A 111 8.15 -17.05 -36.60
CA LEU A 111 7.15 -17.13 -35.54
C LEU A 111 7.57 -18.12 -34.45
N GLU A 112 8.17 -19.25 -34.81
CA GLU A 112 8.71 -20.22 -33.85
C GLU A 112 9.85 -19.63 -33.02
N GLU A 113 10.77 -18.89 -33.67
CA GLU A 113 11.85 -18.17 -32.99
C GLU A 113 11.31 -17.14 -31.99
N GLN A 114 10.32 -16.34 -32.41
CA GLN A 114 9.66 -15.37 -31.51
C GLN A 114 8.95 -16.05 -30.34
N LEU A 115 8.34 -17.22 -30.55
CA LEU A 115 7.72 -18.00 -29.47
C LEU A 115 8.75 -18.52 -28.47
N VAL A 116 9.94 -18.94 -28.92
CA VAL A 116 11.04 -19.34 -28.04
C VAL A 116 11.52 -18.16 -27.22
N MET A 117 11.81 -17.01 -27.85
CA MET A 117 12.22 -15.80 -27.15
C MET A 117 11.18 -15.35 -26.11
N LEU A 118 9.88 -15.44 -26.44
CA LEU A 118 8.82 -15.06 -25.53
C LEU A 118 8.74 -15.99 -24.32
N LYS A 119 8.96 -17.29 -24.51
CA LYS A 119 9.03 -18.27 -23.41
C LYS A 119 10.22 -17.99 -22.50
N GLU A 120 11.40 -17.76 -23.06
CA GLU A 120 12.59 -17.43 -22.28
C GLU A 120 12.42 -16.12 -21.49
N SER A 121 11.84 -15.10 -22.12
CA SER A 121 11.52 -13.83 -21.46
C SER A 121 10.53 -14.02 -20.30
N LYS A 122 9.47 -14.81 -20.52
CA LYS A 122 8.51 -15.16 -19.47
C LYS A 122 9.19 -15.87 -18.29
N ASP A 123 10.02 -16.87 -18.57
CA ASP A 123 10.70 -17.65 -17.53
C ASP A 123 11.68 -16.77 -16.74
N SER A 124 12.39 -15.87 -17.42
CA SER A 124 13.25 -14.86 -16.80
C SER A 124 12.48 -13.93 -15.87
N LEU A 125 11.33 -13.39 -16.32
CA LEU A 125 10.47 -12.54 -15.50
C LEU A 125 9.92 -13.29 -14.28
N GLN A 126 9.51 -14.54 -14.44
CA GLN A 126 9.07 -15.38 -13.33
C GLN A 126 10.18 -15.62 -12.31
N ASN A 127 11.42 -15.83 -12.77
CA ASN A 127 12.57 -15.97 -11.89
C ASN A 127 12.89 -14.66 -11.16
N GLN A 128 12.88 -13.53 -11.86
CA GLN A 128 13.09 -12.21 -11.25
C GLN A 128 12.04 -11.90 -10.19
N MET A 129 10.77 -12.21 -10.46
CA MET A 129 9.68 -12.03 -9.49
C MET A 129 9.88 -12.88 -8.23
N ARG A 130 10.31 -14.15 -8.38
CA ARG A 130 10.61 -15.03 -7.26
C ARG A 130 11.72 -14.47 -6.37
N VAL A 131 12.85 -14.08 -6.96
CA VAL A 131 13.97 -13.50 -6.22
C VAL A 131 13.56 -12.16 -5.57
N GLY A 132 12.77 -11.35 -6.28
CA GLY A 132 12.22 -10.10 -5.75
C GLY A 132 11.38 -10.31 -4.48
N MET A 133 10.54 -11.35 -4.46
CA MET A 133 9.75 -11.72 -3.28
C MET A 133 10.61 -12.16 -2.10
N GLU A 134 11.69 -12.93 -2.35
CA GLU A 134 12.61 -13.35 -1.30
C GLU A 134 13.32 -12.15 -0.65
N ILE A 135 13.78 -11.21 -1.48
CA ILE A 135 14.39 -9.95 -1.01
C ILE A 135 13.37 -9.14 -0.19
N GLU A 136 12.16 -8.97 -0.69
CA GLU A 136 11.10 -8.24 0.01
C GLU A 136 10.80 -8.86 1.38
N GLN A 137 10.75 -10.19 1.46
CA GLN A 137 10.52 -10.90 2.72
C GLN A 137 11.63 -10.65 3.74
N ILE A 138 12.90 -10.66 3.31
CA ILE A 138 14.05 -10.37 4.17
C ILE A 138 14.00 -8.92 4.66
N LEU A 139 13.74 -7.97 3.76
CA LEU A 139 13.65 -6.55 4.10
C LEU A 139 12.53 -6.29 5.10
N ARG A 140 11.35 -6.90 4.90
CA ARG A 140 10.22 -6.79 5.83
C ARG A 140 10.56 -7.28 7.23
N LYS A 141 11.27 -8.41 7.36
CA LYS A 141 11.75 -8.93 8.66
C LYS A 141 12.74 -7.97 9.32
N ASN A 142 13.65 -7.39 8.53
CA ASN A 142 14.65 -6.45 9.03
C ASN A 142 14.00 -5.16 9.54
N VAL A 143 13.05 -4.58 8.79
CA VAL A 143 12.30 -3.39 9.22
C VAL A 143 11.60 -3.65 10.55
N HIS A 144 10.85 -4.75 10.65
CA HIS A 144 10.16 -5.13 11.88
C HIS A 144 11.12 -5.31 13.07
N HIS A 145 12.29 -5.89 12.84
CA HIS A 145 13.31 -6.04 13.87
C HIS A 145 13.89 -4.70 14.32
N LEU A 146 14.16 -3.80 13.38
CA LEU A 146 14.67 -2.45 13.66
C LEU A 146 13.63 -1.61 14.40
N GLU A 147 12.36 -1.68 14.02
CA GLU A 147 11.26 -1.02 14.73
C GLU A 147 11.18 -1.46 16.20
N LYS A 148 11.25 -2.78 16.45
CA LYS A 148 11.29 -3.31 17.82
C LYS A 148 12.49 -2.79 18.61
N LYS A 149 13.68 -2.76 18.00
CA LYS A 149 14.88 -2.21 18.63
C LYS A 149 14.73 -0.73 18.97
N LEU A 150 14.17 0.06 18.04
CA LEU A 150 13.94 1.49 18.24
C LEU A 150 12.96 1.74 19.40
N ILE A 151 11.84 1.01 19.45
CA ILE A 151 10.88 1.09 20.55
C ILE A 151 11.53 0.73 21.89
N SER A 152 12.32 -0.36 21.92
CA SER A 152 13.03 -0.78 23.13
C SER A 152 14.04 0.27 23.60
N ALA A 153 14.81 0.85 22.68
CA ALA A 153 15.76 1.91 23.01
C ALA A 153 15.05 3.17 23.52
N GLY A 154 13.95 3.57 22.89
CA GLY A 154 13.13 4.70 23.32
C GLY A 154 12.58 4.50 24.74
N ASN A 155 12.09 3.29 25.06
CA ASN A 155 11.64 2.95 26.41
C ASN A 155 12.76 3.02 27.45
N LEU A 156 13.96 2.53 27.10
CA LEU A 156 15.12 2.60 27.97
C LEU A 156 15.54 4.04 28.24
N PHE A 157 15.62 4.88 27.21
CA PHE A 157 15.94 6.30 27.39
C PHE A 157 14.89 7.02 28.25
N LYS A 158 13.61 6.77 28.00
CA LYS A 158 12.53 7.33 28.82
C LYS A 158 12.70 6.96 30.29
N HIS A 159 12.98 5.68 30.57
CA HIS A 159 13.24 5.22 31.94
C HIS A 159 14.45 5.92 32.56
N CYS A 160 15.59 5.93 31.86
CA CYS A 160 16.81 6.61 32.34
C CYS A 160 16.59 8.10 32.62
N PHE A 161 15.89 8.82 31.73
CA PHE A 161 15.57 10.23 31.94
C PHE A 161 14.63 10.46 33.11
N SER A 162 13.64 9.57 33.31
CA SER A 162 12.78 9.60 34.49
C SER A 162 13.58 9.41 35.77
N THR A 163 14.44 8.40 35.84
CA THR A 163 15.30 8.14 37.01
C THR A 163 16.25 9.30 37.28
N LEU A 164 16.89 9.85 36.25
CA LEU A 164 17.80 10.98 36.40
C LEU A 164 17.07 12.23 36.93
N ARG A 165 15.87 12.50 36.42
CA ARG A 165 15.03 13.61 36.88
C ARG A 165 14.65 13.44 38.34
N GLU A 166 14.24 12.23 38.74
CA GLU A 166 13.90 11.91 40.12
C GLU A 166 15.11 12.11 41.04
N PHE A 167 16.26 11.54 40.67
CA PHE A 167 17.51 11.70 41.42
C PHE A 167 17.90 13.17 41.59
N HIS A 168 17.87 13.95 40.50
CA HIS A 168 18.17 15.38 40.56
C HIS A 168 17.15 16.14 41.43
N GLY A 169 15.87 15.77 41.37
CA GLY A 169 14.83 16.32 42.24
C GLY A 169 15.10 16.06 43.73
N GLN A 170 15.48 14.82 44.06
CA GLN A 170 15.87 14.43 45.41
C GLN A 170 17.09 15.23 45.91
N GLN A 171 18.14 15.34 45.09
CA GLN A 171 19.35 16.10 45.44
C GLN A 171 19.05 17.58 45.67
N ARG A 172 18.27 18.21 44.76
CA ARG A 172 17.85 19.60 44.91
C ARG A 172 17.06 19.80 46.21
N SER A 173 16.13 18.90 46.51
CA SER A 173 15.34 18.96 47.75
C SER A 173 16.21 18.82 48.99
N ALA A 174 17.20 17.92 48.97
CA ALA A 174 18.12 17.72 50.09
C ALA A 174 19.00 18.96 50.33
N ILE A 175 19.57 19.53 49.26
CA ILE A 175 20.38 20.76 49.33
C ILE A 175 19.54 21.91 49.88
N MET A 176 18.33 22.11 49.35
CA MET A 176 17.45 23.20 49.77
C MET A 176 17.05 23.07 51.24
N LYS A 177 16.80 21.84 51.71
CA LYS A 177 16.52 21.56 53.12
C LYS A 177 17.70 21.94 54.02
N MET A 178 18.92 21.50 53.70
CA MET A 178 20.12 21.84 54.48
C MET A 178 20.35 23.36 54.54
N LEU A 179 20.21 24.06 53.40
CA LEU A 179 20.37 25.51 53.37
C LEU A 179 19.34 26.24 54.24
N GLU A 180 18.09 25.76 54.26
CA GLU A 180 17.04 26.36 55.10
C GLU A 180 17.28 26.11 56.60
N GLU A 181 17.77 24.91 56.96
CA GLU A 181 18.16 24.54 58.32
C GLU A 181 19.30 25.43 58.82
N GLU A 182 20.40 25.53 58.06
CA GLU A 182 21.55 26.38 58.39
C GLU A 182 21.17 27.87 58.47
N ASN A 183 20.37 28.36 57.54
CA ASN A 183 19.88 29.74 57.56
C ASN A 183 19.04 30.02 58.82
N SER A 184 18.25 29.05 59.27
CA SER A 184 17.46 29.16 60.50
C SER A 184 18.35 29.17 61.74
N GLU A 185 19.39 28.34 61.76
CA GLU A 185 20.37 28.30 62.86
C GLU A 185 21.15 29.61 62.95
N ILE A 186 21.65 30.14 61.83
CA ILE A 186 22.34 31.44 61.77
C ILE A 186 21.43 32.56 62.28
N LYS A 187 20.16 32.59 61.86
CA LYS A 187 19.18 33.58 62.35
C LYS A 187 18.98 33.47 63.86
N SER A 188 18.91 32.25 64.40
CA SER A 188 18.79 32.03 65.85
C SER A 188 20.01 32.57 66.60
N ILE A 189 21.22 32.23 66.14
CA ILE A 189 22.48 32.72 66.73
C ILE A 189 22.55 34.25 66.65
N LEU A 190 22.14 34.84 65.52
CA LEU A 190 22.13 36.29 65.35
C LEU A 190 21.21 36.97 66.39
N VAL A 191 20.02 36.42 66.62
CA VAL A 191 19.10 36.93 67.66
C VAL A 191 19.72 36.81 69.05
N GLU A 192 20.37 35.69 69.36
CA GLU A 192 21.04 35.50 70.65
C GLU A 192 22.21 36.49 70.85
N VAL A 193 23.02 36.71 69.81
CA VAL A 193 24.12 37.70 69.83
C VAL A 193 23.55 39.11 69.99
N GLN A 194 22.50 39.46 69.25
CA GLN A 194 21.84 40.77 69.35
C GLN A 194 21.31 41.01 70.77
N GLU A 195 20.71 40.00 71.40
CA GLU A 195 20.24 40.10 72.78
C GLU A 195 21.40 40.24 73.78
N LYS A 196 22.48 39.47 73.62
CA LYS A 196 23.69 39.61 74.44
C LYS A 196 24.32 41.00 74.31
N VAL A 197 24.40 41.54 73.09
CA VAL A 197 24.89 42.91 72.83
C VAL A 197 24.00 43.95 73.52
N ARG A 198 22.67 43.79 73.44
CA ARG A 198 21.70 44.67 74.11
C ARG A 198 21.88 44.65 75.63
N LEU A 199 22.06 43.47 76.22
CA LEU A 199 22.33 43.31 77.67
C LEU A 199 23.67 43.96 78.07
N LEU A 200 24.72 43.78 77.28
CA LEU A 200 26.00 44.43 77.52
C LEU A 200 25.88 45.96 77.48
N HIS A 201 25.14 46.50 76.50
CA HIS A 201 24.88 47.94 76.41
C HIS A 201 24.17 48.48 77.66
N LEU A 202 23.10 47.84 78.11
CA LEU A 202 22.38 48.19 79.36
C LEU A 202 23.28 48.10 80.60
N SER A 203 24.13 47.06 80.69
CA SER A 203 25.07 46.92 81.81
C SER A 203 26.17 47.98 81.80
N GLY A 204 26.61 48.40 80.61
CA GLY A 204 27.55 49.50 80.41
C GLY A 204 26.96 50.86 80.80
N GLU A 205 25.68 51.09 80.50
CA GLU A 205 24.93 52.29 80.92
C GLU A 205 24.69 52.34 82.44
N LEU A 206 24.43 51.20 83.08
CA LEU A 206 24.32 51.11 84.54
C LEU A 206 25.66 51.34 85.24
N ASN A 207 26.75 50.79 84.69
CA ASN A 207 28.10 50.99 85.20
C ASN A 207 28.62 52.42 84.95
N SER A 208 28.21 53.06 83.85
CA SER A 208 28.50 54.49 83.63
C SER A 208 27.66 55.39 84.54
N CYS A 209 26.40 55.03 84.85
CA CYS A 209 25.57 55.75 85.82
C CYS A 209 26.07 55.57 87.28
N ALA A 210 26.70 54.44 87.59
CA ALA A 210 27.42 54.23 88.85
C ALA A 210 28.72 55.08 88.91
N ARG A 211 29.49 55.17 87.82
CA ARG A 211 30.67 56.05 87.72
C ARG A 211 30.34 57.54 87.75
N VAL A 212 29.22 57.98 87.18
CA VAL A 212 28.78 59.39 87.26
C VAL A 212 28.46 59.81 88.72
N ARG A 213 28.23 58.85 89.63
CA ARG A 213 28.10 59.14 91.06
C ARG A 213 29.44 59.23 91.80
N GLU A 214 30.55 58.83 91.17
CA GLU A 214 31.92 58.92 91.71
C GLU A 214 32.84 59.91 90.95
N GLU A 215 32.54 60.28 89.70
CA GLU A 215 33.28 61.29 88.92
C GLU A 215 32.53 62.62 88.91
N ASN A 216 32.51 63.29 90.06
CA ASN A 216 32.27 64.73 90.15
C ASN A 216 33.54 65.43 90.66
N ILE A 217 34.67 65.22 89.99
CA ILE A 217 35.93 65.96 90.19
C ILE A 217 36.65 66.11 88.84
N GLY A 218 36.68 67.35 88.32
CA GLY A 218 37.64 67.88 87.32
C GLY A 218 37.35 67.54 85.84
N ILE A 219 36.68 68.37 85.04
CA ILE A 219 37.20 69.58 84.35
C ILE A 219 38.57 69.32 83.68
N THR A 220 38.64 69.07 82.36
CA THR A 220 38.84 70.05 81.25
C THR A 220 39.42 69.37 80.00
N ASP A 221 38.79 69.68 78.86
CA ASP A 221 39.33 69.88 77.51
C ASP A 221 40.56 69.09 77.01
N CYS A 222 40.34 68.30 75.94
CA CYS A 222 41.07 68.50 74.69
C CYS A 222 40.27 67.92 73.51
N LYS A 223 40.09 68.76 72.49
CA LYS A 223 39.15 68.63 71.38
C LYS A 223 39.56 67.58 70.36
N GLN A 224 38.53 67.01 69.75
CA GLN A 224 38.53 66.20 68.55
C GLN A 224 38.51 67.12 67.33
N GLU A 225 39.41 66.89 66.38
CA GLU A 225 39.28 67.40 65.01
C GLU A 225 39.28 66.21 64.05
N ASP A 226 38.19 66.13 63.30
CA ASP A 226 37.86 65.11 62.33
C ASP A 226 38.75 65.23 61.08
N VAL A 227 39.28 64.10 60.59
CA VAL A 227 39.83 64.02 59.23
C VAL A 227 38.80 63.34 58.35
N ALA A 228 38.08 64.16 57.58
CA ALA A 228 37.33 63.71 56.43
C ALA A 228 38.30 63.27 55.31
N SER A 229 38.06 62.12 54.70
CA SER A 229 38.58 61.79 53.37
C SER A 229 37.47 61.16 52.54
N ASP A 230 36.93 61.95 51.62
CA ASP A 230 36.32 61.46 50.39
C ASP A 230 37.33 60.58 49.64
N VAL A 231 36.89 59.42 49.13
CA VAL A 231 37.30 58.97 47.78
C VAL A 231 36.15 58.22 47.13
N TYR A 232 35.57 58.92 46.15
CA TYR A 232 34.80 58.42 45.03
C TYR A 232 35.64 57.44 44.20
N SER A 233 35.09 56.28 43.81
CA SER A 233 35.51 55.60 42.57
C SER A 233 34.38 54.73 42.02
N ASN A 234 33.61 55.38 41.16
CA ASN A 234 32.81 54.79 40.10
C ASN A 234 33.75 54.20 39.03
N ILE A 235 33.58 52.93 38.64
CA ILE A 235 34.05 52.41 37.35
C ILE A 235 32.92 51.61 36.68
N MET A 236 32.24 52.35 35.81
CA MET A 236 31.62 52.01 34.52
C MET A 236 32.03 50.68 33.84
N ALA A 237 31.05 49.99 33.23
CA ALA A 237 30.97 49.69 31.79
C ALA A 237 29.70 48.84 31.53
N LYS A 238 28.62 49.38 30.95
CA LYS A 238 28.29 49.51 29.50
C LYS A 238 28.27 48.17 28.76
N GLU A 239 27.07 47.73 28.35
CA GLU A 239 26.60 47.63 26.93
C GLU A 239 27.16 46.37 26.25
N GLU A 240 26.43 45.57 25.48
CA GLU A 240 25.24 45.82 24.68
C GLU A 240 24.67 44.45 24.23
N ASP A 241 23.37 44.48 23.94
CA ASP A 241 22.62 43.46 23.20
C ASP A 241 23.01 43.50 21.70
N PRO A 242 22.87 42.40 20.94
CA PRO A 242 22.42 42.60 19.56
C PRO A 242 21.34 41.63 19.09
N THR A 243 20.39 42.28 18.44
CA THR A 243 19.22 41.87 17.66
C THR A 243 19.51 40.90 16.50
N THR A 244 18.55 40.00 16.26
CA THR A 244 18.04 39.47 14.96
C THR A 244 18.98 39.31 13.75
N LEU A 245 18.92 38.12 13.12
CA LEU A 245 18.92 38.01 11.66
C LEU A 245 18.16 36.77 11.14
N SER A 246 17.28 37.07 10.19
CA SER A 246 16.54 36.18 9.30
C SER A 246 17.46 35.54 8.25
N SER A 247 17.17 34.32 7.82
CA SER A 247 17.54 33.86 6.48
C SER A 247 16.50 32.91 5.90
N SER A 248 15.92 33.31 4.77
CA SER A 248 15.05 32.52 3.91
C SER A 248 15.85 31.77 2.84
N VAL A 249 15.39 30.55 2.50
CA VAL A 249 15.35 29.92 1.16
C VAL A 249 16.68 29.61 0.45
N HIS A 250 16.87 28.33 0.08
CA HIS A 250 17.19 27.92 -1.30
C HIS A 250 16.73 26.46 -1.56
N ARG A 251 16.01 26.31 -2.68
CA ARG A 251 15.77 25.06 -3.44
C ARG A 251 17.08 24.68 -4.15
N GLU A 252 17.32 23.39 -4.37
CA GLU A 252 17.54 22.81 -5.70
C GLU A 252 17.72 21.28 -5.66
N THR A 253 17.13 20.65 -6.70
CA THR A 253 17.24 19.27 -7.22
C THR A 253 16.89 18.09 -6.33
#